data_AF-A0A3M1GDV7-F1
#
_entry.id   AF-A0A3M1GDV7-F1
#
_cell.length_a   1.000
_cell.length_b   1.000
_cell.length_c   1.000
_cell.angle_alpha   90.00
_cell.angle_beta   90.00
_cell.angle_gamma   90.00
#
_symmetry.space_group_name_H-M   'P 1'
#
loop_
_entity.id
_entity.type
_entity.pdbx_description
1 polymer ?
#
loop_
_entity_poly.entity_id
_entity_poly.type
_entity_poly.pdbx_seq_one_letter_code
_entity_poly.pdbx_strand_id
1 'polypeptide(L)' 'MGTKEQLDLDILPEEAKKEIKDFYEFLVSKYATKKARSKKAFFETVKMYSFKLPVDYKFNREELHER' A
#
# COMPACT_ATOMS: atom_id res chain seq x y z
N MET A 1 15.42 -11.55 -22.82
CA MET A 1 14.90 -11.02 -24.10
C MET A 1 13.39 -11.00 -23.97
N GLY A 2 12.78 -9.83 -23.78
CA GLY A 2 11.31 -9.73 -23.73
C GLY A 2 10.80 -9.49 -25.15
N THR A 3 9.91 -10.35 -25.65
CA THR A 3 9.20 -10.13 -26.91
C THR A 3 8.30 -8.90 -26.73
N LYS A 4 8.52 -7.86 -27.52
CA LYS A 4 7.58 -6.74 -27.63
C LYS A 4 6.49 -7.14 -28.60
N GLU A 5 5.53 -7.92 -28.12
CA GLU A 5 4.29 -8.16 -28.85
C GLU A 5 3.43 -6.89 -28.71
N GLN A 6 3.22 -6.18 -29.82
CA GLN A 6 2.32 -5.04 -29.86
C GLN A 6 0.89 -5.56 -29.90
N LEU A 7 0.13 -5.30 -28.84
CA LEU A 7 -1.29 -5.59 -28.78
C LEU A 7 -2.03 -4.39 -29.37
N ASP A 8 -2.72 -4.59 -30.49
CA ASP A 8 -3.62 -3.59 -31.04
C ASP A 8 -4.96 -3.65 -30.30
N LEU A 9 -5.26 -2.62 -29.51
CA LEU A 9 -6.48 -2.53 -28.72
C LEU A 9 -7.62 -1.83 -29.47
N ASP A 10 -7.32 -1.15 -30.59
CA ASP A 10 -8.31 -0.36 -31.34
C ASP A 10 -9.23 -1.25 -32.19
N ILE A 11 -8.74 -2.42 -32.61
CA ILE A 11 -9.52 -3.44 -33.33
C ILE A 11 -10.54 -4.17 -32.46
N LEU A 12 -10.47 -4.02 -31.14
CA LEU A 12 -11.31 -4.77 -30.21
C LEU A 12 -12.68 -4.13 -30.01
N PRO A 13 -13.74 -4.93 -29.80
CA PRO A 13 -15.02 -4.44 -29.32
C PRO A 13 -14.89 -3.72 -27.97
N GLU A 14 -15.78 -2.77 -27.70
CA GLU A 14 -15.78 -1.99 -26.46
C GLU A 14 -15.84 -2.87 -25.19
N GLU A 15 -16.59 -3.97 -25.25
CA GLU A 15 -16.67 -4.96 -24.16
C GLU A 15 -15.30 -5.61 -23.89
N ALA A 16 -14.57 -6.00 -24.94
CA ALA A 16 -13.25 -6.60 -24.81
C ALA A 16 -12.21 -5.61 -24.28
N LYS A 17 -12.28 -4.33 -24.69
CA LYS A 17 -11.44 -3.26 -24.13
C LYS A 17 -11.66 -3.11 -22.62
N LYS A 18 -12.92 -3.17 -22.19
CA LYS A 18 -13.29 -3.10 -20.77
C LYS A 18 -12.73 -4.29 -20.00
N GLU A 19 -12.89 -5.50 -20.50
CA GLU A 19 -12.35 -6.71 -19.85
C GLU A 19 -10.82 -6.68 -19.75
N ILE A 20 -10.11 -6.22 -20.78
CA ILE A 20 -8.65 -6.06 -20.73
C ILE A 20 -8.24 -5.04 -19.66
N LYS A 21 -8.98 -3.93 -19.56
CA LYS A 21 -8.74 -2.93 -18.52
C LYS A 21 -8.95 -3.50 -17.12
N ASP A 22 -10.05 -4.21 -16.91
CA ASP A 22 -10.36 -4.86 -15.63
C ASP A 22 -9.30 -5.91 -15.28
N PHE A 23 -8.85 -6.69 -16.28
CA PHE A 23 -7.79 -7.67 -16.09
C PHE A 23 -6.44 -7.01 -15.78
N TYR A 24 -6.11 -5.90 -16.43
CA TYR A 24 -4.92 -5.11 -16.11
C TYR A 24 -4.96 -4.58 -14.68
N GLU A 25 -6.08 -4.02 -14.24
CA GLU A 25 -6.26 -3.54 -12.87
C GLU A 25 -6.14 -4.68 -11.85
N PHE A 26 -6.68 -5.86 -12.18
CA PHE A 26 -6.49 -7.07 -11.39
C PHE A 26 -5.01 -7.48 -11.31
N LEU A 27 -4.29 -7.50 -12.44
CA LEU A 27 -2.87 -7.86 -12.44
C LEU A 27 -2.03 -6.86 -11.64
N VAL A 28 -2.30 -5.57 -11.79
CA VAL A 28 -1.65 -4.52 -10.99
C VAL A 28 -1.98 -4.71 -9.52
N SER A 29 -3.23 -4.94 -9.11
CA SER A 29 -3.54 -5.12 -7.68
C SER A 29 -2.93 -6.39 -7.07
N LYS A 30 -2.97 -7.51 -7.81
CA LYS A 30 -2.53 -8.83 -7.34
C LYS A 30 -1.00 -8.98 -7.34
N TYR A 31 -0.35 -8.44 -8.37
CA TYR A 31 1.09 -8.62 -8.61
C TYR A 31 1.89 -7.33 -8.54
N ALA A 32 1.27 -6.17 -8.28
CA ALA A 32 2.04 -5.06 -7.76
C ALA A 32 2.72 -5.60 -6.51
N THR A 33 4.04 -5.74 -6.61
CA THR A 33 4.90 -5.80 -5.45
C THR A 33 4.42 -4.63 -4.61
N LYS A 34 3.72 -4.91 -3.50
CA LYS A 34 3.40 -3.90 -2.50
C LYS A 34 4.75 -3.27 -2.26
N LYS A 35 5.00 -2.08 -2.84
CA LYS A 35 6.23 -1.33 -2.60
C LYS A 35 6.19 -1.25 -1.11
N ALA A 36 7.02 -2.06 -0.44
CA ALA A 36 6.99 -2.17 0.99
C ALA A 36 7.08 -0.74 1.43
N ARG A 37 6.00 -0.18 2.00
CA ARG A 37 5.97 1.23 2.39
C ARG A 37 7.27 1.39 3.14
N SER A 38 8.19 2.20 2.58
CA SER A 38 9.59 2.09 3.02
C SER A 38 9.55 2.23 4.53
N LYS A 39 10.32 1.43 5.27
CA LYS A 39 10.26 1.48 6.74
C LYS A 39 10.30 2.93 7.23
N LYS A 40 11.05 3.78 6.52
CA LYS A 40 11.07 5.23 6.66
C LYS A 40 9.69 5.92 6.59
N ALA A 41 8.89 5.68 5.55
CA ALA A 41 7.54 6.24 5.43
C ALA A 41 6.59 5.77 6.56
N PHE A 42 6.74 4.53 7.02
CA PHE A 42 6.00 4.04 8.19
C PHE A 42 6.41 4.78 9.47
N PHE A 43 7.71 4.91 9.74
CA PHE A 43 8.20 5.63 10.92
C PHE A 43 7.92 7.14 10.86
N GLU A 44 7.89 7.77 9.69
CA GLU A 44 7.45 9.15 9.51
C GLU A 44 5.96 9.32 9.86
N THR A 45 5.12 8.36 9.46
CA THR A 45 3.70 8.34 9.82
C THR A 45 3.55 8.18 11.33
N VAL A 46 4.23 7.21 11.94
CA VAL A 46 4.21 7.01 13.40
C VAL A 46 4.67 8.27 14.13
N LYS A 47 5.73 8.95 13.66
CA LYS A 47 6.22 10.20 14.25
C LYS A 47 5.22 11.35 14.13
N MET A 48 4.48 11.43 13.02
CA MET A 48 3.47 12.45 12.81
C MET A 48 2.29 12.31 13.78
N TYR A 49 1.88 11.07 14.07
CA TYR A 49 0.73 10.77 14.92
C TYR A 49 1.09 10.38 16.37
N SER A 50 2.37 10.24 16.69
CA SER A 50 2.82 9.96 18.06
C SER A 50 2.64 11.20 18.94
N PHE A 51 1.99 11.02 20.09
CA PHE A 51 1.93 12.04 21.13
C PHE A 51 3.32 12.28 21.72
N LYS A 52 3.62 13.55 22.04
CA LYS A 52 4.85 13.90 22.77
C LYS A 52 4.64 13.59 24.24
N LEU A 53 5.37 12.62 24.75
CA LEU A 53 5.37 12.34 26.19
C LEU A 53 6.08 13.48 26.93
N PRO A 54 5.54 13.94 28.08
CA PRO A 54 6.23 14.85 28.99
C PRO A 54 7.60 14.30 29.41
N VAL A 55 8.53 15.19 29.74
CA VAL A 55 9.91 14.84 30.13
C VAL A 55 9.92 13.98 31.41
N ASP A 56 8.93 14.18 32.26
CA ASP A 56 8.68 13.51 33.53
C ASP A 56 7.78 12.28 33.40
N TYR A 57 7.37 11.88 32.19
CA TYR A 57 6.56 10.68 32.00
C TYR A 57 7.29 9.43 32.47
N LYS A 58 6.73 8.77 33.48
CA LYS A 58 7.20 7.49 33.99
C LYS A 58 6.10 6.46 33.81
N PHE A 59 6.30 5.53 32.86
CA PHE A 59 5.36 4.44 32.64
C PHE A 59 5.25 3.59 33.91
N ASN A 60 4.09 3.62 34.57
CA ASN A 60 3.79 2.76 35.71
C ASN A 60 2.95 1.57 35.26
N ARG A 61 3.54 0.36 35.34
CA ARG A 61 2.88 -0.88 34.95
C ARG A 61 1.80 -1.32 35.95
N GLU A 62 1.96 -0.97 37.22
CA GLU A 62 1.06 -1.41 38.30
C GLU A 62 -0.32 -0.75 38.16
N GLU A 63 -0.34 0.53 37.77
CA GLU A 63 -1.55 1.35 37.52
C GLU A 63 -2.42 0.80 36.36
N LEU A 64 -1.84 -0.03 35.48
CA LEU A 64 -2.54 -0.65 34.34
C LEU A 64 -3.48 -1.79 34.77
N HIS A 65 -3.19 -2.43 35.91
CA HIS A 65 -3.91 -3.61 36.39
C HIS A 65 -4.95 -3.30 37.47
N GLU A 66 -5.14 -2.02 37.80
CA GLU A 66 -6.12 -1.54 38.79
C GLU A 66 -7.48 -1.14 38.16
N ARG A 67 -7.77 -1.55 36.92
CA ARG A 67 -9.07 -1.32 36.24
C ARG A 67 -9.95 -2.56 36.23
#